data_AF-A0A8J4CD85-F1
#
_entry.id   AF-A0A8J4CD85-F1
#
_cell.length_a   1.000
_cell.length_b   1.000
_cell.length_c   1.000
_cell.angle_alpha   90.00
_cell.angle_beta   90.00
_cell.angle_gamma   90.00
#
_symmetry.space_group_name_H-M   'P 1'
#
loop_
_entity.id
_entity.type
_entity.pdbx_description
1 polymer ?
#
loop_
_entity_poly.entity_id
_entity_poly.type
_entity_poly.pdbx_seq_one_letter_code
_entity_poly.pdbx_strand_id
1 'polypeptide(L)'
;MQSSGPHNMPKFTYDEFPFFQQAVCKALVGLQNRKEYAKGHFPITHTLNILRTMPVPGSSFAAWHKEQLPTLEQDAEAWLAAKDPTAKFDGEALMDFYVNKLEKQFEPEMISSKVSQYIPLRQTSSSPKSYLRQVRELVPYIKEHYPLSTIARRYVMRLEPRVRDHVLGKYGSVDNKLWYERLGEIADYA
;
A
#
# COMPACT_ATOMS: atom_id res chain seq x y z
N MET A 1 -41.41 5.49 17.11
CA MET A 1 -40.35 5.96 16.20
C MET A 1 -39.12 6.24 17.03
N GLN A 2 -38.21 5.28 17.16
CA GLN A 2 -36.91 5.49 17.81
C GLN A 2 -35.84 5.39 16.73
N SER A 3 -35.04 6.46 16.66
CA SER A 3 -33.94 6.65 15.73
C SER A 3 -32.86 5.60 16.00
N SER A 4 -32.69 4.66 15.07
CA SER A 4 -31.55 3.76 15.07
C SER A 4 -30.29 4.59 14.84
N GLY A 5 -29.43 4.67 15.85
CA GLY A 5 -28.11 5.29 15.74
C GLY A 5 -27.29 4.66 14.61
N PRO A 6 -26.23 5.33 14.13
CA PRO A 6 -25.42 4.81 13.04
C PRO A 6 -24.82 3.49 13.48
N HIS A 7 -25.39 2.39 12.96
CA HIS A 7 -24.85 1.06 13.15
C HIS A 7 -23.39 1.08 12.72
N ASN A 8 -22.55 0.54 13.60
CA ASN A 8 -21.14 0.31 13.39
C ASN A 8 -20.98 -0.61 12.16
N MET A 9 -21.01 -0.04 10.96
CA MET A 9 -20.83 -0.78 9.71
C MET A 9 -19.44 -1.43 9.77
N PRO A 10 -19.29 -2.73 9.46
CA PRO A 10 -17.98 -3.33 9.35
C PRO A 10 -17.18 -2.54 8.33
N LYS A 11 -16.14 -1.85 8.81
CA LYS A 11 -15.30 -1.01 7.97
C LYS A 11 -14.28 -1.92 7.31
N PHE A 12 -14.39 -2.02 6.00
CA PHE A 12 -13.31 -2.53 5.19
C PHE A 12 -12.26 -1.43 5.04
N THR A 13 -11.15 -1.58 5.76
CA THR A 13 -10.03 -0.63 5.78
C THR A 13 -8.85 -1.21 5.02
N TYR A 14 -7.81 -0.39 4.81
CA TYR A 14 -6.53 -0.86 4.25
C TYR A 14 -5.99 -2.16 4.90
N ASP A 15 -6.22 -2.38 6.19
CA ASP A 15 -5.74 -3.58 6.89
C ASP A 15 -6.42 -4.88 6.42
N GLU A 16 -7.63 -4.78 5.87
CA GLU A 16 -8.38 -5.92 5.30
C GLU A 16 -8.03 -6.18 3.82
N PHE A 17 -7.40 -5.20 3.15
CA PHE A 17 -7.07 -5.26 1.72
C PHE A 17 -6.17 -6.45 1.33
N PRO A 18 -5.10 -6.79 2.08
CA PRO A 18 -4.29 -7.98 1.76
C PRO A 18 -5.07 -9.29 1.85
N PHE A 19 -5.99 -9.41 2.80
CA PHE A 19 -6.85 -10.59 2.95
C PHE A 19 -7.83 -10.71 1.79
N PHE A 20 -8.36 -9.58 1.34
CA PHE A 20 -9.17 -9.49 0.13
C PHE A 20 -8.40 -9.95 -1.11
N GLN A 21 -7.21 -9.39 -1.34
CA GLN A 21 -6.36 -9.76 -2.47
C GLN A 21 -6.05 -11.27 -2.45
N GLN A 22 -5.78 -11.83 -1.27
CA GLN A 22 -5.55 -13.27 -1.13
C GLN A 22 -6.81 -14.11 -1.40
N ALA A 23 -7.99 -13.66 -0.94
CA ALA A 23 -9.26 -14.35 -1.18
C ALA A 23 -9.62 -14.35 -2.67
N VAL A 24 -9.40 -13.22 -3.35
CA VAL A 24 -9.51 -13.07 -4.81
C VAL A 24 -8.60 -14.07 -5.54
N CYS A 25 -7.30 -14.07 -5.22
CA CYS A 25 -6.35 -14.98 -5.85
C CYS A 25 -6.73 -16.44 -5.61
N LYS A 26 -7.18 -16.79 -4.40
CA LYS A 26 -7.66 -18.16 -4.09
C LYS A 26 -8.88 -18.55 -4.91
N ALA A 27 -9.85 -17.65 -5.10
CA ALA A 27 -11.03 -17.91 -5.91
C ALA A 27 -10.66 -18.19 -7.39
N LEU A 28 -9.73 -17.41 -7.95
CA LEU A 28 -9.22 -17.61 -9.30
C LEU A 28 -8.42 -18.91 -9.45
N VAL A 29 -7.53 -19.23 -8.50
CA VAL A 29 -6.80 -20.52 -8.49
C VAL A 29 -7.77 -21.70 -8.36
N GLY A 30 -8.85 -21.53 -7.60
CA GLY A 30 -9.93 -22.51 -7.50
C GLY A 30 -10.57 -22.84 -8.86
N LEU A 31 -10.74 -21.84 -9.74
CA LEU A 31 -11.22 -22.06 -11.11
C LEU A 31 -10.18 -22.78 -11.99
N GLN A 32 -8.89 -22.47 -11.85
CA GLN A 32 -7.83 -23.18 -12.60
C GLN A 32 -7.77 -24.66 -12.22
N ASN A 33 -7.87 -24.97 -10.92
CA ASN A 33 -7.74 -26.33 -10.41
C ASN A 33 -8.90 -27.25 -10.82
N ARG A 34 -10.05 -26.70 -11.23
CA ARG A 34 -11.17 -27.46 -11.80
C ARG A 34 -10.93 -27.88 -13.26
N LYS A 35 -9.75 -27.57 -13.84
CA LYS A 35 -9.36 -27.82 -15.23
C LYS A 35 -10.28 -27.19 -16.28
N GLU A 36 -11.09 -26.22 -15.88
CA GLU A 36 -12.02 -25.53 -16.79
C GLU A 36 -11.28 -24.57 -17.73
N TYR A 37 -10.05 -24.14 -17.37
CA TYR A 37 -9.33 -23.09 -18.09
C TYR A 37 -7.80 -23.30 -18.12
N ALA A 38 -7.16 -22.77 -19.18
CA ALA A 38 -5.71 -22.71 -19.27
C ALA A 38 -5.13 -21.72 -18.23
N LYS A 39 -3.88 -21.94 -17.80
CA LYS A 39 -3.19 -21.07 -16.85
C LYS A 39 -3.17 -19.63 -17.36
N GLY A 40 -3.70 -18.70 -16.56
CA GLY A 40 -3.74 -17.26 -16.87
C GLY A 40 -4.85 -16.82 -17.83
N HIS A 41 -5.75 -17.70 -18.27
CA HIS A 41 -6.81 -17.31 -19.22
C HIS A 41 -8.19 -17.66 -18.69
N PHE A 42 -8.77 -16.73 -17.95
CA PHE A 42 -10.12 -16.85 -17.40
C PHE A 42 -11.15 -16.10 -18.26
N PRO A 43 -12.37 -16.61 -18.41
CA PRO A 43 -13.44 -15.82 -19.01
C PRO A 43 -13.80 -14.64 -18.13
N ILE A 44 -13.90 -13.46 -18.75
CA ILE A 44 -14.30 -12.20 -18.12
C ILE A 44 -15.59 -12.37 -17.30
N THR A 45 -16.58 -13.08 -17.84
CA THR A 45 -17.86 -13.36 -17.19
C THR A 45 -17.72 -14.09 -15.86
N HIS A 46 -16.79 -15.04 -15.75
CA HIS A 46 -16.54 -15.78 -14.51
C HIS A 46 -15.85 -14.89 -13.48
N THR A 47 -14.85 -14.11 -13.91
CA THR A 47 -14.18 -13.13 -13.05
C THR A 47 -15.16 -12.11 -12.50
N LEU A 48 -16.04 -11.53 -13.35
CA LEU A 48 -17.08 -10.61 -12.91
C LEU A 48 -18.05 -11.24 -11.90
N ASN A 49 -18.42 -12.50 -12.10
CA ASN A 49 -19.28 -13.22 -11.15
C ASN A 49 -18.60 -13.41 -9.79
N ILE A 50 -17.30 -13.73 -9.76
CA ILE A 50 -16.54 -13.76 -8.51
C ILE A 50 -16.59 -12.39 -7.86
N LEU A 51 -16.18 -11.33 -8.57
CA LEU A 51 -16.09 -9.97 -8.03
C LEU A 51 -17.42 -9.49 -7.44
N ARG A 52 -18.55 -9.79 -8.09
CA ARG A 52 -19.91 -9.49 -7.59
C ARG A 52 -20.20 -10.05 -6.19
N THR A 53 -19.59 -11.17 -5.83
CA THR A 53 -19.82 -11.84 -4.53
C THR A 53 -18.88 -11.39 -3.43
N MET A 54 -17.87 -10.56 -3.74
CA MET A 54 -16.79 -10.26 -2.80
C MET A 54 -17.08 -9.21 -1.73
N PRO A 55 -17.88 -8.13 -1.94
CA PRO A 55 -18.04 -7.14 -0.89
C PRO A 55 -18.87 -7.67 0.29
N VAL A 56 -18.40 -7.40 1.51
CA VAL A 56 -19.18 -7.65 2.74
C VAL A 56 -20.43 -6.75 2.70
N PRO A 57 -21.65 -7.31 2.68
CA PRO A 57 -22.87 -6.51 2.61
C PRO A 57 -22.94 -5.48 3.74
N GLY A 58 -23.24 -4.23 3.39
CA GLY A 58 -23.34 -3.13 4.35
C GLY A 58 -22.02 -2.47 4.76
N SER A 59 -20.88 -2.85 4.14
CA SER A 59 -19.61 -2.13 4.30
C SER A 59 -19.53 -0.90 3.38
N SER A 60 -18.65 0.05 3.71
CA SER A 60 -18.27 1.15 2.80
C SER A 60 -17.69 0.62 1.47
N PHE A 61 -16.98 -0.50 1.54
CA PHE A 61 -16.48 -1.22 0.36
C PHE A 61 -17.62 -1.74 -0.53
N ALA A 62 -18.73 -2.20 0.03
CA ALA A 62 -19.89 -2.62 -0.76
C ALA A 62 -20.54 -1.47 -1.55
N ALA A 63 -20.60 -0.26 -0.95
CA ALA A 63 -21.11 0.93 -1.63
C ALA A 63 -20.20 1.32 -2.81
N TRP A 64 -18.90 1.45 -2.56
CA TRP A 64 -17.90 1.72 -3.60
C TRP A 64 -17.94 0.66 -4.71
N HIS A 65 -17.95 -0.63 -4.33
CA HIS A 65 -17.95 -1.73 -5.28
C HIS A 65 -19.20 -1.71 -6.19
N LYS A 66 -20.36 -1.38 -5.63
CA LYS A 66 -21.60 -1.22 -6.38
C LYS A 66 -21.52 -0.10 -7.42
N GLU A 67 -20.80 0.98 -7.12
CA GLU A 67 -20.57 2.09 -8.07
C GLU A 67 -19.57 1.71 -9.17
N GLN A 68 -18.57 0.86 -8.87
CA GLN A 68 -17.55 0.46 -9.84
C GLN A 68 -18.02 -0.63 -10.81
N LEU A 69 -18.86 -1.58 -10.34
CA LEU A 69 -19.29 -2.74 -11.13
C LEU A 69 -19.82 -2.42 -12.55
N PRO A 70 -20.64 -1.37 -12.76
CA PRO A 70 -21.20 -1.08 -14.09
C PRO A 70 -20.16 -0.71 -15.15
N THR A 71 -19.06 -0.05 -14.76
CA THR A 71 -18.02 0.41 -15.70
C THR A 71 -16.77 -0.45 -15.66
N LEU A 72 -16.71 -1.43 -14.76
CA LEU A 72 -15.50 -2.16 -14.44
C LEU A 72 -14.84 -2.82 -15.67
N GLU A 73 -15.64 -3.47 -16.51
CA GLU A 73 -15.14 -4.15 -17.71
C GLU A 73 -14.59 -3.16 -18.74
N GLN A 74 -15.33 -2.10 -19.04
CA GLN A 74 -14.93 -1.05 -19.98
C GLN A 74 -13.67 -0.31 -19.49
N ASP A 75 -13.61 0.03 -18.20
CA ASP A 75 -12.46 0.71 -17.61
C ASP A 75 -11.22 -0.20 -17.63
N ALA A 76 -11.39 -1.51 -17.40
CA ALA A 76 -10.30 -2.48 -17.44
C ALA A 76 -9.75 -2.68 -18.86
N GLU A 77 -10.63 -2.74 -19.86
CA GLU A 77 -10.24 -2.84 -21.26
C GLU A 77 -9.47 -1.58 -21.70
N ALA A 78 -9.96 -0.40 -21.34
CA ALA A 78 -9.27 0.87 -21.62
C ALA A 78 -7.91 0.96 -20.91
N TRP A 79 -7.83 0.52 -19.66
CA TRP A 79 -6.58 0.45 -18.90
C TRP A 79 -5.57 -0.51 -19.53
N LEU A 80 -6.01 -1.68 -19.97
CA LEU A 80 -5.15 -2.65 -20.63
C LEU A 80 -4.63 -2.10 -21.95
N ALA A 81 -5.51 -1.53 -22.79
CA ALA A 81 -5.13 -0.93 -24.06
C ALA A 81 -4.11 0.20 -23.91
N ALA A 82 -4.20 0.98 -22.82
CA ALA A 82 -3.23 2.03 -22.50
C ALA A 82 -1.88 1.48 -22.00
N LYS A 83 -1.89 0.35 -21.29
CA LYS A 83 -0.69 -0.29 -20.74
C LYS A 83 0.07 -1.12 -21.77
N ASP A 84 -0.67 -1.89 -22.57
CA ASP A 84 -0.18 -2.74 -23.64
C ASP A 84 -1.30 -2.96 -24.68
N PRO A 85 -1.27 -2.24 -25.82
CA PRO A 85 -2.28 -2.37 -26.88
C PRO A 85 -2.36 -3.76 -27.51
N THR A 86 -1.34 -4.61 -27.31
CA THR A 86 -1.27 -5.97 -27.87
C THR A 86 -1.75 -7.05 -26.91
N ALA A 87 -1.93 -6.70 -25.64
CA ALA A 87 -2.38 -7.62 -24.62
C ALA A 87 -3.84 -8.01 -24.86
N LYS A 88 -4.12 -9.30 -24.67
CA LYS A 88 -5.47 -9.83 -24.76
C LYS A 88 -6.24 -9.47 -23.48
N PHE A 89 -7.41 -8.85 -23.65
CA PHE A 89 -8.32 -8.64 -22.53
C PHE A 89 -8.96 -9.96 -22.11
N ASP A 90 -8.68 -10.38 -20.88
CA ASP A 90 -9.24 -11.58 -20.26
C ASP A 90 -9.52 -11.35 -18.76
N GLY A 91 -9.96 -12.39 -18.07
CA GLY A 91 -10.29 -12.33 -16.66
C GLY A 91 -9.09 -12.12 -15.73
N GLU A 92 -7.85 -12.35 -16.17
CA GLU A 92 -6.64 -11.99 -15.40
C GLU A 92 -6.41 -10.48 -15.50
N ALA A 93 -6.46 -9.91 -16.71
CA ALA A 93 -6.34 -8.46 -16.90
C ALA A 93 -7.43 -7.66 -16.16
N LEU A 94 -8.68 -8.16 -16.18
CA LEU A 94 -9.77 -7.57 -15.41
C LEU A 94 -9.48 -7.59 -13.90
N MET A 95 -8.86 -8.65 -13.40
CA MET A 95 -8.53 -8.76 -11.98
C MET A 95 -7.41 -7.80 -11.60
N ASP A 96 -6.34 -7.76 -12.39
CA ASP A 96 -5.21 -6.85 -12.17
C ASP A 96 -5.70 -5.39 -12.13
N PHE A 97 -6.59 -5.02 -13.04
CA PHE A 97 -7.21 -3.70 -13.03
C PHE A 97 -8.01 -3.46 -11.74
N TYR A 98 -8.86 -4.41 -11.35
CA TYR A 98 -9.70 -4.27 -10.17
C TYR A 98 -8.88 -4.14 -8.87
N VAL A 99 -7.81 -4.93 -8.73
CA VAL A 99 -6.84 -4.81 -7.63
C VAL A 99 -6.18 -3.44 -7.66
N ASN A 100 -5.72 -2.96 -8.82
CA ASN A 100 -5.14 -1.62 -8.93
C ASN A 100 -6.11 -0.50 -8.53
N LYS A 101 -7.39 -0.62 -8.90
CA LYS A 101 -8.43 0.34 -8.53
C LYS A 101 -8.64 0.36 -7.01
N LEU A 102 -8.60 -0.80 -6.37
CA LEU A 102 -8.68 -0.91 -4.92
C LEU A 102 -7.45 -0.37 -4.20
N GLU A 103 -6.24 -0.66 -4.69
CA GLU A 103 -5.01 -0.10 -4.12
C GLU A 103 -5.08 1.43 -4.09
N LYS A 104 -5.51 2.06 -5.19
CA LYS A 104 -5.71 3.51 -5.27
C LYS A 104 -6.80 4.02 -4.31
N GLN A 105 -7.89 3.26 -4.15
CA GLN A 105 -8.96 3.63 -3.21
C GLN A 105 -8.45 3.66 -1.76
N PHE A 106 -7.60 2.71 -1.37
CA PHE A 106 -7.03 2.64 -0.03
C PHE A 106 -5.69 3.37 0.13
N GLU A 107 -5.13 3.93 -0.94
CA GLU A 107 -3.85 4.63 -0.90
C GLU A 107 -3.81 5.75 0.17
N PRO A 108 -4.85 6.58 0.36
CA PRO A 108 -4.86 7.57 1.44
C PRO A 108 -4.80 6.94 2.85
N GLU A 109 -5.52 5.84 3.06
CA GLU A 109 -5.50 5.10 4.33
C GLU A 109 -4.15 4.42 4.57
N MET A 110 -3.57 3.83 3.53
CA MET A 110 -2.23 3.26 3.55
C MET A 110 -1.21 4.32 3.93
N ILE A 111 -1.20 5.47 3.25
CA ILE A 111 -0.28 6.58 3.52
C ILE A 111 -0.45 7.05 4.97
N SER A 112 -1.69 7.25 5.42
CA SER A 112 -1.99 7.62 6.82
C SER A 112 -1.44 6.61 7.82
N SER A 113 -1.60 5.31 7.55
CA SER A 113 -1.03 4.23 8.37
C SER A 113 0.49 4.26 8.39
N LYS A 114 1.15 4.42 7.22
CA LYS A 114 2.62 4.51 7.12
C LYS A 114 3.18 5.76 7.79
N VAL A 115 2.49 6.89 7.70
CA VAL A 115 2.83 8.12 8.45
C VAL A 115 2.69 7.87 9.96
N SER A 116 1.63 7.21 10.40
CA SER A 116 1.42 6.85 11.80
C SER A 116 2.49 5.89 12.34
N GLN A 117 3.02 4.99 11.50
CA GLN A 117 4.17 4.14 11.82
C GLN A 117 5.48 4.94 11.91
N TYR A 118 5.67 5.92 11.01
CA TYR A 118 6.86 6.76 10.97
C TYR A 118 6.97 7.73 12.16
N ILE A 119 5.85 8.32 12.60
CA ILE A 119 5.83 9.34 13.66
C ILE A 119 6.51 8.88 14.96
N PRO A 120 6.27 7.69 15.51
CA PRO A 120 6.97 7.23 16.72
C PRO A 120 8.32 6.55 16.45
N LEU A 121 8.65 6.25 15.19
CA LEU A 121 9.82 5.45 14.83
C LEU A 121 11.14 6.13 15.26
N ARG A 122 11.91 5.43 16.09
CA ARG A 122 13.21 5.85 16.63
C ARG A 122 14.13 4.64 16.76
N GLN A 123 15.44 4.87 16.85
CA GLN A 123 16.38 3.81 17.20
C GLN A 123 16.08 3.32 18.62
N THR A 124 15.87 2.01 18.75
CA THR A 124 15.81 1.29 20.02
C THR A 124 17.06 0.39 20.11
N SER A 125 16.95 -0.85 20.58
CA SER A 125 18.05 -1.83 20.66
C SER A 125 18.62 -2.30 19.29
N SER A 126 18.21 -1.67 18.19
CA SER A 126 18.67 -2.02 16.84
C SER A 126 19.84 -1.13 16.40
N SER A 127 20.68 -1.65 15.51
CA SER A 127 21.79 -0.88 14.94
C SER A 127 21.29 0.33 14.14
N PRO A 128 22.08 1.41 14.02
CA PRO A 128 21.73 2.59 13.23
C PRO A 128 21.36 2.25 11.78
N LYS A 129 22.02 1.25 11.19
CA LYS A 129 21.70 0.69 9.86
C LYS A 129 20.32 0.04 9.80
N SER A 130 19.99 -0.77 10.80
CA SER A 130 18.67 -1.43 10.89
C SER A 130 17.56 -0.40 11.07
N TYR A 131 17.80 0.65 11.85
CA TYR A 131 16.87 1.77 11.97
C TYR A 131 16.75 2.54 10.64
N LEU A 132 17.86 2.82 9.95
CA LEU A 132 17.84 3.50 8.65
C LEU A 132 17.06 2.70 7.60
N ARG A 133 17.19 1.36 7.60
CA ARG A 133 16.42 0.50 6.71
C ARG A 133 14.92 0.66 6.91
N GLN A 134 14.46 0.64 8.17
CA GLN A 134 13.04 0.88 8.50
C GLN A 134 12.57 2.27 8.05
N VAL A 135 13.39 3.31 8.21
CA VAL A 135 13.07 4.64 7.69
C VAL A 135 12.94 4.62 6.16
N ARG A 136 13.89 4.00 5.46
CA ARG A 136 13.89 3.92 3.98
C ARG A 136 12.71 3.16 3.42
N GLU A 137 12.25 2.12 4.10
CA GLU A 137 11.02 1.38 3.73
C GLU A 137 9.78 2.27 3.77
N LEU A 138 9.75 3.29 4.63
CA LEU A 138 8.62 4.21 4.77
C LEU A 138 8.73 5.44 3.85
N VAL A 139 9.92 5.81 3.39
CA VAL A 139 10.16 7.00 2.55
C VAL A 139 9.19 7.14 1.38
N PRO A 140 8.92 6.09 0.56
CA PRO A 140 8.03 6.22 -0.59
C PRO A 140 6.64 6.77 -0.26
N TYR A 141 6.17 6.50 0.97
CA TYR A 141 4.83 6.86 1.44
C TYR A 141 4.79 8.20 2.19
N ILE A 142 5.92 8.65 2.75
CA ILE A 142 5.95 9.81 3.65
C ILE A 142 6.64 11.05 3.07
N LYS A 143 7.37 10.91 1.95
CA LYS A 143 8.18 12.00 1.36
C LYS A 143 7.36 13.21 0.89
N GLU A 144 6.09 13.01 0.54
CA GLU A 144 5.17 14.09 0.18
C GLU A 144 4.72 14.89 1.42
N HIS A 145 4.74 14.26 2.60
CA HIS A 145 4.39 14.89 3.89
C HIS A 145 5.61 15.48 4.61
N TYR A 146 6.80 14.95 4.34
CA TYR A 146 8.04 15.36 4.98
C TYR A 146 9.16 15.55 3.94
N PRO A 147 9.71 16.77 3.82
CA PRO A 147 10.90 16.99 3.00
C PRO A 147 12.04 16.05 3.38
N LEU A 148 12.86 15.64 2.41
CA LEU A 148 13.98 14.71 2.64
C LEU A 148 14.94 15.19 3.73
N SER A 149 15.20 16.50 3.82
CA SER A 149 15.97 17.13 4.89
C SER A 149 15.34 16.93 6.27
N THR A 150 14.01 16.98 6.38
CA THR A 150 13.27 16.70 7.62
C THR A 150 13.37 15.23 7.99
N ILE A 151 13.29 14.33 7.01
CA ILE A 151 13.47 12.89 7.23
C ILE A 151 14.89 12.60 7.76
N ALA A 152 15.92 13.18 7.12
CA ALA A 152 17.30 13.01 7.53
C ALA A 152 17.57 13.57 8.93
N ARG A 153 17.07 14.77 9.22
CA ARG A 153 17.15 15.38 10.56
C ARG A 153 16.46 14.49 11.60
N ARG A 154 15.25 13.98 11.31
CA ARG A 154 14.52 13.11 12.24
C ARG A 154 15.27 11.80 12.50
N TYR A 155 15.86 11.19 11.48
CA TYR A 155 16.70 10.01 11.64
C TYR A 155 17.81 10.27 12.67
N VAL A 156 18.64 11.29 12.46
CA VAL A 156 19.76 11.62 13.37
C VAL A 156 19.26 11.93 14.78
N MET A 157 18.22 12.76 14.91
CA MET A 157 17.70 13.19 16.21
C MET A 157 17.08 12.06 17.02
N ARG A 158 16.68 10.96 16.36
CA ARG A 158 16.04 9.79 16.95
C ARG A 158 16.96 8.57 17.02
N LEU A 159 18.24 8.73 16.72
CA LEU A 159 19.27 7.78 17.14
C LEU A 159 19.31 7.70 18.67
N GLU A 160 19.84 6.59 19.19
CA GLU A 160 20.09 6.46 20.62
C GLU A 160 20.99 7.60 21.10
N PRO A 161 20.81 8.12 22.33
CA PRO A 161 21.48 9.35 22.75
C PRO A 161 23.00 9.37 22.54
N ARG A 162 23.70 8.29 22.93
CA ARG A 162 25.15 8.17 22.76
C ARG A 162 25.58 8.15 21.29
N VAL A 163 24.83 7.43 20.46
CA VAL A 163 25.06 7.33 19.02
C VAL A 163 24.82 8.68 18.35
N ARG A 164 23.71 9.35 18.71
CA ARG A 164 23.37 10.68 18.23
C ARG A 164 24.46 11.68 18.54
N ASP A 165 24.94 11.72 19.79
CA ASP A 165 25.96 12.67 20.21
C ASP A 165 27.28 12.42 19.45
N HIS A 166 27.63 11.15 19.21
CA HIS A 166 28.77 10.78 18.38
C HIS A 166 28.62 11.25 16.93
N VAL A 167 27.46 11.01 16.31
CA VAL A 167 27.13 11.45 14.95
C VAL A 167 27.16 12.97 14.84
N LEU A 168 26.53 13.69 15.78
CA LEU A 168 26.49 15.16 15.79
C LEU A 168 27.89 15.77 15.98
N GLY A 169 28.79 15.11 16.71
CA GLY A 169 30.19 15.53 16.82
C GLY A 169 30.92 15.60 15.47
N LYS A 170 30.56 14.76 14.50
CA LYS A 170 31.17 14.73 13.16
C LYS A 170 30.34 15.46 12.10
N TYR A 171 29.03 15.26 12.10
CA TYR A 171 28.13 15.72 11.04
C TYR A 171 27.30 16.95 11.44
N GLY A 172 27.35 17.39 12.69
CA GLY A 172 26.53 18.50 13.20
C GLY A 172 26.80 19.86 12.55
N SER A 173 28.00 20.05 11.98
CA SER A 173 28.37 21.25 11.21
C SER A 173 27.99 21.18 9.72
N VAL A 174 27.60 20.00 9.22
CA VAL A 174 27.16 19.82 7.82
C VAL A 174 25.72 20.32 7.70
N ASP A 175 25.40 21.06 6.63
CA ASP A 175 24.03 21.48 6.34
C ASP A 175 23.08 20.26 6.31
N ASN A 176 22.00 20.33 7.09
CA ASN A 176 21.01 19.27 7.20
C ASN A 176 20.34 18.92 5.87
N LYS A 177 20.37 19.82 4.88
CA LYS A 177 19.86 19.55 3.53
C LYS A 177 20.63 18.45 2.83
N LEU A 178 21.92 18.29 3.14
CA LEU A 178 22.81 17.28 2.55
C LEU A 178 22.81 15.95 3.31
N TRP A 179 22.19 15.90 4.48
CA TRP A 179 22.23 14.70 5.32
C TRP A 179 21.52 13.52 4.69
N TYR A 180 20.45 13.75 3.92
CA TYR A 180 19.65 12.68 3.34
C TYR A 180 20.48 11.76 2.43
N GLU A 181 21.28 12.37 1.54
CA GLU A 181 22.18 11.67 0.61
C GLU A 181 23.28 10.91 1.37
N ARG A 182 23.67 11.41 2.55
CA ARG A 182 24.72 10.84 3.41
C ARG A 182 24.21 9.90 4.49
N LEU A 183 22.91 9.57 4.53
CA LEU A 183 22.35 8.73 5.58
C LEU A 183 23.05 7.36 5.69
N GLY A 184 23.52 6.81 4.57
CA GLY A 184 24.34 5.59 4.58
C GLY A 184 25.62 5.76 5.38
N GLU A 185 26.41 6.77 5.05
CA GLU A 185 27.67 7.10 5.73
C GLU A 185 27.45 7.42 7.22
N ILE A 186 26.38 8.18 7.52
CA ILE A 186 26.01 8.52 8.90
C ILE A 186 25.69 7.25 9.68
N ALA A 187 24.95 6.31 9.09
CA ALA A 187 24.61 5.04 9.72
C ALA A 187 25.78 4.06 9.85
N ASP A 188 26.79 4.18 8.97
CA ASP A 188 28.04 3.41 9.05
C ASP A 188 28.96 3.91 10.17
N TYR A 189 28.93 5.22 10.42
CA TYR A 189 29.73 5.88 11.46
C TYR A 189 29.11 5.82 12.86
N ALA A 190 27.78 5.78 12.91
CA ALA A 190 26.95 5.72 14.12
C ALA A 190 27.14 4.42 14.92
#